data_AF-A0A117NLD1-F1
#
_entry.id   AF-A0A117NLD1-F1
#
_cell.length_a   1.000
_cell.length_b   1.000
_cell.length_c   1.000
_cell.angle_alpha   90.00
_cell.angle_beta   90.00
_cell.angle_gamma   90.00
#
_symmetry.space_group_name_H-M   'P 1'
#
loop_
_entity.id
_entity.type
_entity.pdbx_description
1 polymer ?
#
loop_
_entity_poly.entity_id
_entity_poly.type
_entity_poly.pdbx_seq_one_letter_code
_entity_poly.pdbx_strand_id
1 'polypeptide(L)'
;MELSIIYYLSLLLLFGYFVVYHFPHTNSIPPSPSESASIDDPNDQVEELDPDKFYHHPVWPQRWHHPMLTKEASAKWWQEPWFKNAADRRSRQFLPRRLPCYFPWGYIIYRTVYTPESEELWPIVMKRMAHQLNRGIECELDHPRELHGDESRPEQLIEESHKDVVISDPSRWDGASIEQVRGHFAVYLRKIKQEDYSEESHFASCLVVDERSLKSIAKDDRNGFVGVVDGRYNPEERYDNPSYRGFMRVQIKALWDLYVNYDWEPMSTLCPKHPDGWIPVYNGCYGTVQDEDGNDYPENYAQHRPEGLAGRGRG
;
A
#
# COMPACT_ATOMS: atom_id res chain seq x y z
N MET A 1 40.30 43.00 -4.62
CA MET A 1 39.50 41.76 -4.70
C MET A 1 39.97 40.94 -5.91
N GLU A 2 41.28 40.66 -6.03
CA GLU A 2 41.84 39.92 -7.18
C GLU A 2 42.99 38.96 -6.84
N LEU A 3 43.66 39.11 -5.68
CA LEU A 3 44.72 38.17 -5.26
C LEU A 3 44.21 36.85 -4.70
N SER A 4 43.00 36.81 -4.12
CA SER A 4 42.42 35.58 -3.56
C SER A 4 42.04 34.58 -4.64
N ILE A 5 41.48 35.05 -5.76
CA ILE A 5 41.04 34.19 -6.87
C ILE A 5 42.25 33.50 -7.54
N ILE A 6 43.34 34.24 -7.73
CA ILE A 6 44.59 33.69 -8.29
C ILE A 6 45.16 32.62 -7.35
N TYR A 7 45.15 32.87 -6.03
CA TYR A 7 45.62 31.89 -5.04
C TYR A 7 44.83 30.57 -5.08
N TYR A 8 43.49 30.63 -5.16
CA TYR A 8 42.65 29.43 -5.23
C TYR A 8 42.84 28.65 -6.54
N LEU A 9 43.00 29.34 -7.67
CA LEU A 9 43.28 28.69 -8.95
C LEU A 9 44.64 27.99 -8.96
N SER A 10 45.67 28.61 -8.37
CA SER A 10 46.98 27.96 -8.21
C SER A 10 46.91 26.73 -7.31
N LEU A 11 46.10 26.77 -6.24
CA LEU A 11 45.94 25.64 -5.31
C LEU A 11 45.21 24.45 -5.97
N LEU A 12 44.18 24.73 -6.78
CA LEU A 12 43.45 23.73 -7.55
C LEU A 12 44.32 23.05 -8.61
N LEU A 13 45.15 23.83 -9.31
CA LEU A 13 46.08 23.29 -10.32
C LEU A 13 47.18 22.43 -9.67
N LEU A 14 47.71 22.85 -8.51
CA LEU A 14 48.67 22.06 -7.75
C LEU A 14 48.05 20.77 -7.21
N PHE A 15 46.79 20.81 -6.75
CA PHE A 15 46.07 19.62 -6.31
C PHE A 15 45.80 18.65 -7.46
N GLY A 16 45.35 19.14 -8.62
CA GLY A 16 45.16 18.32 -9.82
C GLY A 16 46.45 17.67 -10.30
N TYR A 17 47.56 18.42 -10.28
CA TYR A 17 48.89 17.88 -10.60
C TYR A 17 49.32 16.79 -9.60
N PHE A 18 49.11 17.03 -8.30
CA PHE A 18 49.44 16.06 -7.25
C PHE A 18 48.67 14.74 -7.41
N VAL A 19 47.36 14.81 -7.70
CA VAL A 19 46.52 13.62 -7.90
C VAL A 19 46.98 12.81 -9.11
N VAL A 20 47.26 13.47 -10.24
CA VAL A 20 47.69 12.80 -11.48
C VAL A 20 49.08 12.15 -11.33
N TYR A 21 50.00 12.80 -10.61
CA TYR A 21 51.38 12.33 -10.53
C TYR A 21 51.61 11.29 -9.42
N HIS A 22 50.85 11.35 -8.32
CA HIS A 22 51.03 10.44 -7.19
C HIS A 22 50.05 9.26 -7.14
N PHE A 23 49.01 9.23 -7.99
CA PHE A 23 48.08 8.10 -8.12
C PHE A 23 47.98 7.57 -9.56
N PRO A 24 49.07 7.05 -10.16
CA PRO A 24 49.08 6.67 -11.58
C PRO A 24 48.33 5.37 -11.92
N HIS A 25 47.73 4.66 -10.95
CA HIS A 25 47.15 3.32 -11.16
C HIS A 25 45.75 3.15 -10.55
N THR A 26 44.72 3.61 -11.27
CA THR A 26 43.34 3.12 -11.12
C THR A 26 42.62 3.01 -12.48
N ASN A 27 43.35 2.73 -13.56
CA ASN A 27 42.77 2.30 -14.84
C ASN A 27 43.49 1.05 -15.35
N SER A 28 42.99 -0.12 -14.98
CA SER A 28 43.30 -1.37 -15.68
C SER A 28 42.20 -2.41 -15.40
N ILE A 29 41.38 -2.62 -16.42
CA ILE A 29 40.35 -3.66 -16.53
C ILE A 29 41.02 -4.99 -16.93
N PRO A 30 40.79 -6.10 -16.23
CA PRO A 30 40.90 -7.45 -16.80
C PRO A 30 39.52 -7.98 -17.25
N PRO A 31 39.48 -9.00 -18.13
CA PRO A 31 38.31 -9.33 -18.95
C PRO A 31 37.22 -10.12 -18.23
N SER A 32 36.02 -10.06 -18.80
CA SER A 32 34.71 -10.55 -18.33
C SER A 32 34.68 -11.95 -17.70
N PRO A 33 33.68 -12.16 -16.83
CA PRO A 33 32.59 -13.06 -17.18
C PRO A 33 31.27 -12.28 -17.21
N SER A 34 30.52 -12.54 -18.28
CA SER A 34 29.12 -12.19 -18.45
C SER A 34 28.31 -12.42 -17.17
N GLU A 35 27.85 -11.33 -16.53
CA GLU A 35 26.68 -11.22 -15.65
C GLU A 35 26.78 -9.91 -14.87
N SER A 36 26.24 -8.84 -15.44
CA SER A 36 25.54 -7.87 -14.63
C SER A 36 24.35 -7.45 -15.46
N ALA A 37 23.20 -8.03 -15.11
CA ALA A 37 21.92 -7.48 -15.52
C ALA A 37 21.97 -6.00 -15.11
N SER A 38 21.86 -5.15 -16.12
CA SER A 38 21.49 -3.77 -15.96
C SER A 38 20.35 -3.70 -14.95
N ILE A 39 20.52 -2.83 -13.94
CA ILE A 39 19.41 -2.37 -13.11
C ILE A 39 18.55 -1.53 -14.06
N ASP A 40 17.69 -2.21 -14.82
CA ASP A 40 16.80 -1.58 -15.77
C ASP A 40 15.57 -1.03 -15.03
N ASP A 41 15.29 0.21 -15.42
CA ASP A 41 14.30 1.18 -14.99
C ASP A 41 13.14 0.69 -14.08
N PRO A 42 12.89 1.30 -12.91
CA PRO A 42 11.66 1.07 -12.15
C PRO A 42 10.37 1.33 -12.95
N ASN A 43 10.44 1.95 -14.15
CA ASN A 43 9.35 2.04 -15.11
C ASN A 43 8.93 0.73 -15.78
N ASP A 44 9.69 -0.36 -15.77
CA ASP A 44 9.38 -1.54 -16.60
C ASP A 44 8.03 -2.23 -16.27
N GLN A 45 7.44 -1.97 -15.10
CA GLN A 45 6.05 -2.39 -14.79
C GLN A 45 5.06 -1.22 -14.69
N VAL A 46 5.55 0.03 -14.79
CA VAL A 46 4.77 1.25 -14.58
C VAL A 46 4.65 2.08 -15.88
N GLU A 47 5.24 1.64 -16.99
CA GLU A 47 5.14 2.31 -18.31
C GLU A 47 3.84 2.00 -19.06
N GLU A 48 2.97 1.13 -18.53
CA GLU A 48 1.79 0.63 -19.24
C GLU A 48 0.45 1.29 -18.90
N LEU A 49 0.45 2.42 -18.20
CA LEU A 49 -0.76 3.19 -17.93
C LEU A 49 -1.07 4.09 -19.14
N ASP A 50 -1.96 3.59 -20.00
CA ASP A 50 -2.54 4.30 -21.14
C ASP A 50 -3.94 4.80 -20.73
N PRO A 51 -4.35 6.04 -21.06
CA PRO A 51 -5.68 6.56 -20.73
C PRO A 51 -6.83 5.75 -21.35
N ASP A 52 -6.61 5.08 -22.49
CA ASP A 52 -7.52 4.06 -23.03
C ASP A 52 -7.34 2.68 -22.36
N LYS A 53 -6.44 2.52 -21.40
CA LYS A 53 -6.23 1.35 -20.52
C LYS A 53 -6.56 1.65 -19.04
N PHE A 54 -7.17 2.78 -18.69
CA PHE A 54 -7.41 3.16 -17.28
C PHE A 54 -8.13 2.07 -16.46
N TYR A 55 -9.01 1.30 -17.12
CA TYR A 55 -9.73 0.17 -16.54
C TYR A 55 -9.05 -1.19 -16.84
N HIS A 56 -7.78 -1.22 -17.20
CA HIS A 56 -7.03 -2.44 -17.53
C HIS A 56 -5.62 -2.39 -16.96
N HIS A 57 -5.44 -3.00 -15.79
CA HIS A 57 -4.10 -3.31 -15.30
C HIS A 57 -3.49 -4.45 -16.15
N PRO A 58 -2.20 -4.42 -16.49
CA PRO A 58 -1.53 -5.48 -17.29
C PRO A 58 -1.67 -6.90 -16.73
N VAL A 59 -1.87 -7.02 -15.41
CA VAL A 59 -2.07 -8.32 -14.74
C VAL A 59 -3.49 -8.86 -14.86
N TRP A 60 -4.45 -8.07 -15.35
CA TRP A 60 -5.82 -8.54 -15.55
C TRP A 60 -5.94 -9.25 -16.90
N PRO A 61 -6.67 -10.38 -16.97
CA PRO A 61 -6.81 -11.13 -18.21
C PRO A 61 -7.66 -10.41 -19.26
N GLN A 62 -8.50 -9.47 -18.83
CA GLN A 62 -9.37 -8.67 -19.69
C GLN A 62 -9.58 -7.29 -19.09
N ARG A 63 -9.86 -6.32 -19.95
CA ARG A 63 -10.27 -4.97 -19.55
C ARG A 63 -11.49 -5.04 -18.64
N TRP A 64 -11.40 -4.34 -17.52
CA TRP A 64 -12.50 -4.25 -16.58
C TRP A 64 -13.63 -3.41 -17.18
N HIS A 65 -14.85 -3.89 -17.00
CA HIS A 65 -16.06 -3.21 -17.40
C HIS A 65 -17.20 -3.68 -16.51
N HIS A 66 -18.08 -2.76 -16.12
CA HIS A 66 -19.29 -3.09 -15.39
C HIS A 66 -20.45 -2.19 -15.84
N PRO A 67 -21.57 -2.77 -16.32
CA PRO A 67 -22.63 -2.00 -16.99
C PRO A 67 -23.36 -1.02 -16.07
N MET A 68 -23.39 -1.29 -14.76
CA MET A 68 -24.04 -0.39 -13.80
C MET A 68 -23.16 0.80 -13.40
N LEU A 69 -21.86 0.77 -13.71
CA LEU A 69 -20.85 1.68 -13.16
C LEU A 69 -20.43 2.79 -14.13
N THR A 70 -21.27 3.08 -15.13
CA THR A 70 -21.08 4.21 -16.04
C THR A 70 -21.67 5.50 -15.45
N LYS A 71 -21.28 6.68 -15.98
CA LYS A 71 -21.86 7.97 -15.58
C LYS A 71 -23.39 7.99 -15.78
N GLU A 72 -23.87 7.41 -16.88
CA GLU A 72 -25.29 7.35 -17.22
C GLU A 72 -26.06 6.40 -16.32
N ALA A 73 -25.48 5.24 -15.97
CA ALA A 73 -26.11 4.27 -15.08
C ALA A 73 -26.11 4.78 -13.62
N SER A 74 -25.00 5.35 -13.16
CA SER A 74 -24.88 5.90 -11.80
C SER A 74 -25.78 7.11 -11.55
N ALA A 75 -26.02 7.95 -12.56
CA ALA A 75 -27.00 9.04 -12.46
C ALA A 75 -28.42 8.55 -12.13
N LYS A 76 -28.78 7.32 -12.54
CA LYS A 76 -30.11 6.75 -12.29
C LYS A 76 -30.25 6.15 -10.89
N TRP A 77 -29.16 5.77 -10.23
CA TRP A 77 -29.22 5.15 -8.89
C TRP A 77 -30.00 6.00 -7.90
N TRP A 78 -29.87 7.33 -7.93
CA TRP A 78 -30.61 8.24 -7.06
C TRP A 78 -32.13 8.14 -7.14
N GLN A 79 -32.66 7.52 -8.21
CA GLN A 79 -34.08 7.29 -8.40
C GLN A 79 -34.53 5.91 -7.92
N GLU A 80 -33.59 4.96 -7.82
CA GLU A 80 -33.83 3.57 -7.46
C GLU A 80 -34.12 3.38 -5.96
N PRO A 81 -35.11 2.54 -5.60
CA PRO A 81 -35.42 2.22 -4.19
C PRO A 81 -34.21 1.70 -3.41
N TRP A 82 -33.49 0.72 -3.96
CA TRP A 82 -32.31 0.10 -3.34
C TRP A 82 -31.19 1.07 -2.97
N PHE A 83 -31.10 2.21 -3.66
CA PHE A 83 -30.09 3.22 -3.36
C PHE A 83 -30.62 4.29 -2.39
N LYS A 84 -31.91 4.63 -2.47
CA LYS A 84 -32.57 5.58 -1.55
C LYS A 84 -32.67 5.03 -0.13
N ASN A 85 -33.08 3.77 0.00
CA ASN A 85 -33.30 3.10 1.28
C ASN A 85 -31.99 2.78 2.01
N ALA A 86 -30.88 2.80 1.29
CA ALA A 86 -29.54 2.51 1.78
C ALA A 86 -28.80 3.74 2.33
N ALA A 87 -29.47 4.86 2.61
CA ALA A 87 -28.82 6.15 2.83
C ALA A 87 -27.72 6.14 3.91
N ASP A 88 -27.95 5.38 4.99
CA ASP A 88 -27.06 5.29 6.15
C ASP A 88 -25.97 4.22 6.01
N ARG A 89 -26.01 3.37 4.98
CA ARG A 89 -25.00 2.33 4.76
C ARG A 89 -23.74 2.91 4.12
N ARG A 90 -22.57 2.52 4.64
CA ARG A 90 -21.28 3.02 4.12
C ARG A 90 -21.05 2.58 2.68
N SER A 91 -21.51 1.38 2.33
CA SER A 91 -21.55 0.87 0.96
C SER A 91 -22.22 1.86 0.00
N ARG A 92 -23.43 2.32 0.34
CA ARG A 92 -24.10 3.32 -0.50
C ARG A 92 -23.36 4.65 -0.53
N GLN A 93 -22.75 5.10 0.57
CA GLN A 93 -21.99 6.36 0.61
C GLN A 93 -20.71 6.31 -0.24
N PHE A 94 -20.11 5.12 -0.33
CA PHE A 94 -18.93 4.84 -1.14
C PHE A 94 -19.24 4.92 -2.64
N LEU A 95 -20.37 4.35 -3.08
CA LEU A 95 -20.78 4.30 -4.49
C LEU A 95 -20.70 5.66 -5.23
N PRO A 96 -21.43 6.73 -4.87
CA PRO A 96 -21.44 7.95 -5.69
C PRO A 96 -20.15 8.78 -5.61
N ARG A 97 -19.32 8.59 -4.57
CA ARG A 97 -18.11 9.39 -4.34
C ARG A 97 -16.92 8.88 -5.14
N ARG A 98 -16.79 7.56 -5.26
CA ARG A 98 -15.58 6.92 -5.80
C ARG A 98 -15.76 6.34 -7.18
N LEU A 99 -16.96 5.88 -7.48
CA LEU A 99 -17.12 4.85 -8.49
C LEU A 99 -17.30 5.39 -9.92
N PRO A 100 -18.08 6.45 -10.21
CA PRO A 100 -18.22 6.92 -11.60
C PRO A 100 -16.93 7.48 -12.25
N CYS A 101 -15.86 7.73 -11.48
CA CYS A 101 -14.63 8.38 -11.98
C CYS A 101 -13.32 7.63 -11.66
N TYR A 102 -13.28 6.69 -10.69
CA TYR A 102 -12.03 6.10 -10.19
C TYR A 102 -12.03 4.56 -10.17
N PHE A 103 -12.74 3.93 -11.10
CA PHE A 103 -12.82 2.47 -11.16
C PHE A 103 -11.74 1.80 -12.02
N PRO A 104 -11.53 0.48 -11.81
CA PRO A 104 -12.06 -0.32 -10.71
C PRO A 104 -11.41 0.05 -9.36
N TRP A 105 -11.95 -0.45 -8.24
CA TRP A 105 -11.43 -0.19 -6.90
C TRP A 105 -10.85 -1.46 -6.29
N GLY A 106 -9.88 -1.33 -5.39
CA GLY A 106 -9.23 -2.44 -4.70
C GLY A 106 -7.91 -2.00 -4.11
N TYR A 107 -7.16 -2.95 -3.56
CA TYR A 107 -5.84 -2.71 -3.03
C TYR A 107 -4.76 -2.93 -4.08
N ILE A 108 -3.73 -2.07 -4.04
CA ILE A 108 -2.43 -2.39 -4.62
C ILE A 108 -1.68 -3.25 -3.60
N ILE A 109 -1.31 -4.47 -3.98
CA ILE A 109 -0.74 -5.49 -3.10
C ILE A 109 0.65 -5.86 -3.61
N TYR A 110 1.67 -5.59 -2.81
CA TYR A 110 3.03 -6.06 -3.06
C TYR A 110 3.22 -7.43 -2.43
N ARG A 111 3.58 -8.41 -3.24
CA ARG A 111 4.08 -9.70 -2.76
C ARG A 111 5.60 -9.58 -2.58
N THR A 112 6.09 -9.79 -1.37
CA THR A 112 7.53 -9.65 -1.06
C THR A 112 8.19 -10.93 -0.58
N VAL A 113 7.56 -12.07 -0.83
CA VAL A 113 8.03 -13.39 -0.40
C VAL A 113 7.71 -14.45 -1.46
N TYR A 114 8.73 -15.22 -1.83
CA TYR A 114 8.67 -16.18 -2.96
C TYR A 114 9.32 -17.53 -2.62
N THR A 115 9.32 -17.91 -1.34
CA THR A 115 9.75 -19.25 -0.89
C THR A 115 8.78 -20.34 -1.39
N PRO A 116 9.19 -21.62 -1.50
CA PRO A 116 8.28 -22.71 -1.85
C PRO A 116 7.05 -22.81 -0.93
N GLU A 117 7.24 -22.60 0.38
CA GLU A 117 6.14 -22.53 1.35
C GLU A 117 5.18 -21.37 1.01
N SER A 118 5.72 -20.21 0.62
CA SER A 118 4.90 -19.06 0.25
C SER A 118 4.06 -19.30 -1.02
N GLU A 119 4.56 -20.06 -2.00
CA GLU A 119 3.79 -20.40 -3.21
C GLU A 119 2.56 -21.26 -2.89
N GLU A 120 2.69 -22.17 -1.93
CA GLU A 120 1.57 -23.01 -1.47
C GLU A 120 0.54 -22.20 -0.69
N LEU A 121 0.99 -21.26 0.13
CA LEU A 121 0.14 -20.46 1.01
C LEU A 121 -0.49 -19.25 0.32
N TRP A 122 0.14 -18.70 -0.73
CA TRP A 122 -0.32 -17.52 -1.46
C TRP A 122 -1.80 -17.58 -1.90
N PRO A 123 -2.27 -18.62 -2.62
CA PRO A 123 -3.68 -18.69 -3.03
C PRO A 123 -4.64 -18.79 -1.84
N ILE A 124 -4.22 -19.38 -0.73
CA ILE A 124 -5.02 -19.49 0.49
C ILE A 124 -5.15 -18.11 1.15
N VAL A 125 -4.06 -17.38 1.26
CA VAL A 125 -4.00 -16.05 1.87
C VAL A 125 -4.83 -15.05 1.06
N MET A 126 -4.65 -15.01 -0.26
CA MET A 126 -5.45 -14.14 -1.13
C MET A 126 -6.95 -14.43 -1.02
N LYS A 127 -7.33 -15.72 -0.98
CA LYS A 127 -8.73 -16.13 -0.78
C LYS A 127 -9.28 -15.68 0.56
N ARG A 128 -8.50 -15.77 1.64
CA ARG A 128 -8.90 -15.34 2.99
C ARG A 128 -9.05 -13.83 3.09
N MET A 129 -8.13 -13.07 2.49
CA MET A 129 -8.23 -11.61 2.42
C MET A 129 -9.51 -11.18 1.68
N ALA A 130 -9.75 -11.74 0.50
CA ALA A 130 -10.98 -11.48 -0.25
C ALA A 130 -12.24 -11.87 0.53
N HIS A 131 -12.23 -13.03 1.20
CA HIS A 131 -13.35 -13.47 2.03
C HIS A 131 -13.63 -12.50 3.18
N GLN A 132 -12.61 -12.03 3.90
CA GLN A 132 -12.80 -11.09 5.00
C GLN A 132 -13.24 -9.70 4.52
N LEU A 133 -12.74 -9.25 3.36
CA LEU A 133 -13.22 -8.01 2.74
C LEU A 133 -14.71 -8.11 2.40
N ASN A 134 -15.13 -9.17 1.69
CA ASN A 134 -16.53 -9.38 1.32
C ASN A 134 -17.42 -9.52 2.55
N ARG A 135 -16.96 -10.25 3.56
CA ARG A 135 -17.68 -10.35 4.84
C ARG A 135 -17.82 -9.00 5.54
N GLY A 136 -16.79 -8.14 5.48
CA GLY A 136 -16.86 -6.77 6.00
C GLY A 136 -17.93 -5.93 5.30
N ILE A 137 -18.06 -6.08 3.98
CA ILE A 137 -19.12 -5.45 3.18
C ILE A 137 -20.50 -6.02 3.55
N GLU A 138 -20.62 -7.35 3.64
CA GLU A 138 -21.88 -8.03 3.99
C GLU A 138 -22.38 -7.71 5.40
N CYS A 139 -21.49 -7.54 6.38
CA CYS A 139 -21.87 -7.17 7.74
C CYS A 139 -22.60 -5.82 7.82
N GLU A 140 -22.57 -4.98 6.78
CA GLU A 140 -23.41 -3.79 6.72
C GLU A 140 -24.90 -4.12 6.62
N LEU A 141 -25.25 -5.32 6.14
CA LEU A 141 -26.60 -5.85 6.08
C LEU A 141 -27.14 -6.34 7.44
N ASP A 142 -26.28 -6.50 8.45
CA ASP A 142 -26.66 -6.98 9.77
C ASP A 142 -27.35 -5.89 10.64
N HIS A 143 -27.45 -4.65 10.15
CA HIS A 143 -28.24 -3.60 10.78
C HIS A 143 -29.74 -3.97 10.79
N PRO A 144 -30.54 -3.49 11.76
CA PRO A 144 -31.92 -3.92 11.92
C PRO A 144 -32.72 -3.79 10.61
N ARG A 145 -33.17 -4.93 10.06
CA ARG A 145 -33.88 -5.02 8.78
C ARG A 145 -35.11 -4.11 8.69
N GLU A 146 -35.71 -3.81 9.84
CA GLU A 146 -36.85 -2.90 10.00
C GLU A 146 -36.56 -1.46 9.52
N LEU A 147 -35.29 -1.06 9.41
CA LEU A 147 -34.88 0.29 8.97
C LEU A 147 -34.38 0.35 7.52
N HIS A 148 -33.90 -0.75 6.95
CA HIS A 148 -33.08 -0.72 5.72
C HIS A 148 -33.62 -1.56 4.55
N GLY A 149 -34.69 -2.34 4.77
CA GLY A 149 -35.23 -3.25 3.76
C GLY A 149 -34.29 -4.43 3.46
N ASP A 150 -34.71 -5.33 2.57
CA ASP A 150 -33.94 -6.52 2.17
C ASP A 150 -33.00 -6.26 0.97
N GLU A 151 -32.75 -4.99 0.62
CA GLU A 151 -32.05 -4.62 -0.61
C GLU A 151 -30.53 -4.62 -0.42
N SER A 152 -29.83 -5.67 -0.87
CA SER A 152 -28.35 -5.80 -0.79
C SER A 152 -27.59 -5.27 -2.01
N ARG A 153 -28.27 -4.52 -2.89
CA ARG A 153 -27.70 -4.11 -4.18
C ARG A 153 -26.44 -3.23 -4.05
N PRO A 154 -26.36 -2.28 -3.10
CA PRO A 154 -25.13 -1.50 -2.94
C PRO A 154 -23.90 -2.37 -2.64
N GLU A 155 -24.04 -3.32 -1.73
CA GLU A 155 -22.99 -4.24 -1.29
C GLU A 155 -22.56 -5.16 -2.44
N GLN A 156 -23.53 -5.74 -3.15
CA GLN A 156 -23.28 -6.55 -4.35
C GLN A 156 -22.50 -5.76 -5.39
N LEU A 157 -22.85 -4.50 -5.63
CA LEU A 157 -22.20 -3.67 -6.63
C LEU A 157 -20.76 -3.32 -6.26
N ILE A 158 -20.48 -3.15 -4.96
CA ILE A 158 -19.13 -2.95 -4.43
C ILE A 158 -18.29 -4.23 -4.60
N GLU A 159 -18.86 -5.38 -4.25
CA GLU A 159 -18.20 -6.67 -4.43
C GLU A 159 -17.94 -6.99 -5.91
N GLU A 160 -18.94 -6.84 -6.78
CA GLU A 160 -18.87 -7.04 -8.23
C GLU A 160 -17.77 -6.18 -8.89
N SER A 161 -17.51 -5.01 -8.32
CA SER A 161 -16.55 -4.03 -8.84
C SER A 161 -15.16 -4.09 -8.23
N HIS A 162 -14.97 -4.92 -7.21
CA HIS A 162 -13.69 -5.08 -6.53
C HIS A 162 -12.65 -5.76 -7.42
N LYS A 163 -11.48 -5.12 -7.58
CA LYS A 163 -10.31 -5.61 -8.30
C LYS A 163 -9.02 -5.13 -7.62
N ASP A 164 -8.39 -6.05 -6.91
CA ASP A 164 -7.01 -5.85 -6.46
C ASP A 164 -6.03 -5.88 -7.64
N VAL A 165 -4.92 -5.17 -7.44
CA VAL A 165 -3.74 -5.23 -8.30
C VAL A 165 -2.62 -5.87 -7.50
N VAL A 166 -2.11 -7.00 -7.99
CA VAL A 166 -0.97 -7.68 -7.36
C VAL A 166 0.29 -7.33 -8.14
N ILE A 167 1.24 -6.68 -7.46
CA ILE A 167 2.60 -6.47 -7.95
C ILE A 167 3.43 -7.65 -7.44
N SER A 168 3.77 -8.55 -8.37
CA SER A 168 4.44 -9.82 -8.07
C SER A 168 5.49 -10.13 -9.13
N ASP A 169 6.74 -9.89 -8.79
CA ASP A 169 7.93 -10.21 -9.58
C ASP A 169 9.04 -10.60 -8.60
N PRO A 170 9.39 -11.89 -8.50
CA PRO A 170 10.36 -12.37 -7.52
C PRO A 170 11.74 -11.73 -7.70
N SER A 171 12.13 -11.39 -8.93
CA SER A 171 13.44 -10.80 -9.20
C SER A 171 13.60 -9.39 -8.62
N ARG A 172 12.47 -8.71 -8.40
CA ARG A 172 12.43 -7.32 -7.93
C ARG A 172 11.96 -7.19 -6.49
N TRP A 173 11.03 -8.04 -6.07
CA TRP A 173 10.26 -7.83 -4.84
C TRP A 173 10.57 -8.84 -3.74
N ASP A 174 11.30 -9.93 -4.02
CA ASP A 174 11.65 -10.90 -2.97
C ASP A 174 12.50 -10.24 -1.88
N GLY A 175 11.99 -10.27 -0.64
CA GLY A 175 12.62 -9.61 0.50
C GLY A 175 12.59 -8.07 0.46
N ALA A 176 11.80 -7.44 -0.41
CA ALA A 176 11.77 -5.98 -0.52
C ALA A 176 11.37 -5.31 0.80
N SER A 177 12.15 -4.30 1.19
CA SER A 177 11.88 -3.47 2.36
C SER A 177 10.68 -2.54 2.17
N ILE A 178 10.13 -2.06 3.29
CA ILE A 178 9.05 -1.07 3.30
C ILE A 178 9.47 0.21 2.58
N GLU A 179 10.73 0.63 2.71
CA GLU A 179 11.27 1.81 2.06
C GLU A 179 11.33 1.64 0.53
N GLN A 180 11.72 0.46 0.03
CA GLN A 180 11.69 0.14 -1.41
C GLN A 180 10.26 0.13 -1.95
N VAL A 181 9.33 -0.52 -1.25
CA VAL A 181 7.91 -0.53 -1.64
C VAL A 181 7.34 0.89 -1.65
N ARG A 182 7.60 1.68 -0.60
CA ARG A 182 7.15 3.08 -0.51
C ARG A 182 7.66 3.91 -1.68
N GLY A 183 8.95 3.79 -1.99
CA GLY A 183 9.58 4.54 -3.09
C GLY A 183 8.93 4.23 -4.44
N HIS A 184 8.73 2.95 -4.75
CA HIS A 184 8.05 2.53 -5.97
C HIS A 184 6.59 2.97 -5.98
N PHE A 185 5.87 2.76 -4.87
CA PHE A 185 4.46 3.13 -4.79
C PHE A 185 4.23 4.63 -4.92
N ALA A 186 5.13 5.47 -4.40
CA ALA A 186 5.08 6.92 -4.61
C ALA A 186 5.26 7.30 -6.09
N VAL A 187 6.10 6.59 -6.86
CA VAL A 187 6.21 6.77 -8.31
C VAL A 187 4.93 6.32 -9.01
N TYR A 188 4.41 5.15 -8.65
CA TYR A 188 3.15 4.60 -9.15
C TYR A 188 1.98 5.59 -8.95
N LEU A 189 1.83 6.14 -7.75
CA LEU A 189 0.81 7.15 -7.44
C LEU A 189 0.97 8.43 -8.29
N ARG A 190 2.20 8.89 -8.52
CA ARG A 190 2.44 10.10 -9.34
C ARG A 190 2.03 9.90 -10.80
N LYS A 191 2.26 8.71 -11.37
CA LYS A 191 1.85 8.41 -12.74
C LYS A 191 0.33 8.38 -12.88
N ILE A 192 -0.36 7.67 -11.98
CA ILE A 192 -1.84 7.66 -11.96
C ILE A 192 -2.41 9.08 -11.78
N LYS A 193 -1.80 9.91 -10.90
CA LYS A 193 -2.22 11.31 -10.70
C LYS A 193 -1.95 12.24 -11.89
N GLN A 194 -0.98 11.95 -12.74
CA GLN A 194 -0.70 12.78 -13.92
C GLN A 194 -1.70 12.51 -15.05
N GLU A 195 -2.31 11.32 -15.04
CA GLU A 195 -3.30 10.90 -16.03
C GLU A 195 -4.72 11.30 -15.63
N ASP A 196 -5.00 11.32 -14.33
CA ASP A 196 -6.31 11.66 -13.78
C ASP A 196 -6.26 13.09 -13.22
N TYR A 197 -7.15 13.98 -13.69
CA TYR A 197 -7.26 15.39 -13.25
C TYR A 197 -7.79 15.52 -11.80
N SER A 198 -7.30 14.67 -10.90
CA SER A 198 -7.77 14.46 -9.54
C SER A 198 -6.60 14.58 -8.57
N GLU A 199 -6.54 15.71 -7.85
CA GLU A 199 -5.58 15.92 -6.76
C GLU A 199 -5.85 14.97 -5.56
N GLU A 200 -6.99 14.28 -5.57
CA GLU A 200 -7.64 13.59 -4.46
C GLU A 200 -7.68 12.06 -4.62
N SER A 201 -6.63 11.42 -5.16
CA SER A 201 -6.48 9.97 -5.00
C SER A 201 -6.20 9.64 -3.53
N HIS A 202 -7.24 9.46 -2.72
CA HIS A 202 -7.14 9.22 -1.27
C HIS A 202 -6.52 7.86 -0.93
N PHE A 203 -6.38 6.96 -1.90
CA PHE A 203 -5.69 5.68 -1.75
C PHE A 203 -4.18 5.88 -1.90
N ALA A 204 -3.63 6.62 -0.92
CA ALA A 204 -2.22 6.87 -0.78
C ALA A 204 -1.46 5.69 -0.18
N SER A 205 -2.12 4.56 0.06
CA SER A 205 -1.53 3.40 0.74
C SER A 205 -1.62 2.13 -0.09
N CYS A 206 -0.62 1.25 0.06
CA CYS A 206 -0.61 -0.09 -0.52
C CYS A 206 -0.46 -1.16 0.56
N LEU A 207 -0.87 -2.39 0.25
CA LEU A 207 -0.67 -3.55 1.11
C LEU A 207 0.68 -4.23 0.79
N VAL A 208 1.32 -4.79 1.81
CA VAL A 208 2.54 -5.58 1.70
C VAL A 208 2.31 -6.92 2.36
N VAL A 209 2.40 -7.99 1.57
CA VAL A 209 2.31 -9.37 2.04
C VAL A 209 3.73 -9.93 2.09
N ASP A 210 4.31 -9.88 3.28
CA ASP A 210 5.58 -10.52 3.62
C ASP A 210 5.35 -11.92 4.21
N GLU A 211 6.44 -12.63 4.51
CA GLU A 211 6.43 -13.98 5.11
C GLU A 211 5.59 -14.03 6.40
N ARG A 212 5.67 -12.99 7.23
CA ARG A 212 4.96 -12.91 8.52
C ARG A 212 3.46 -12.74 8.32
N SER A 213 3.06 -11.84 7.42
CA SER A 213 1.66 -11.61 7.05
C SER A 213 1.05 -12.89 6.49
N LEU A 214 1.78 -13.55 5.58
CA LEU A 214 1.35 -14.78 4.93
C LEU A 214 1.15 -15.92 5.93
N LYS A 215 2.11 -16.15 6.84
CA LYS A 215 1.98 -17.14 7.93
C LYS A 215 0.86 -16.81 8.91
N SER A 216 0.71 -15.53 9.27
CA SER A 216 -0.34 -15.06 10.17
C SER A 216 -1.73 -15.31 9.59
N ILE A 217 -1.96 -14.92 8.34
CA ILE A 217 -3.24 -15.11 7.64
C ILE A 217 -3.51 -16.60 7.37
N ALA A 218 -2.49 -17.40 7.06
CA ALA A 218 -2.63 -18.84 6.87
C ALA A 218 -2.98 -19.58 8.18
N LYS A 219 -2.55 -19.05 9.33
CA LYS A 219 -2.87 -19.58 10.65
C LYS A 219 -4.27 -19.17 11.15
N ASP A 220 -4.61 -17.89 11.04
CA ASP A 220 -5.88 -17.32 11.51
C ASP A 220 -6.54 -16.52 10.38
N ASP A 221 -7.67 -17.03 9.88
CA ASP A 221 -8.41 -16.45 8.76
C ASP A 221 -9.24 -15.21 9.11
N ARG A 222 -9.28 -14.81 10.40
CA ARG A 222 -9.98 -13.62 10.89
C ARG A 222 -9.03 -12.56 11.44
N ASN A 223 -8.03 -12.96 12.22
CA ASN A 223 -7.14 -12.03 12.91
C ASN A 223 -5.73 -11.98 12.32
N GLY A 224 -5.48 -12.70 11.22
CA GLY A 224 -4.29 -12.48 10.42
C GLY A 224 -4.11 -11.00 10.04
N PHE A 225 -2.87 -10.58 9.78
CA PHE A 225 -2.57 -9.20 9.43
C PHE A 225 -1.82 -9.09 8.11
N VAL A 226 -1.86 -7.90 7.53
CA VAL A 226 -1.05 -7.50 6.38
C VAL A 226 -0.41 -6.13 6.67
N GLY A 227 0.78 -5.88 6.11
CA GLY A 227 1.43 -4.58 6.19
C GLY A 227 0.70 -3.55 5.32
N VAL A 228 0.67 -2.30 5.76
CA VAL A 228 0.14 -1.15 5.02
C VAL A 228 1.22 -0.08 4.98
N VAL A 229 1.54 0.41 3.79
CA VAL A 229 2.56 1.43 3.57
C VAL A 229 1.89 2.68 3.03
N ASP A 230 2.13 3.82 3.68
CA ASP A 230 1.73 5.12 3.16
C ASP A 230 2.78 5.63 2.17
N GLY A 231 2.38 5.77 0.90
CA GLY A 231 3.17 6.29 -0.20
C GLY A 231 3.36 7.82 -0.16
N ARG A 232 2.60 8.54 0.67
CA ARG A 232 2.73 9.99 0.88
C ARG A 232 3.52 10.35 2.14
N TYR A 233 3.91 9.37 2.94
CA TYR A 233 4.67 9.63 4.16
C TYR A 233 5.95 10.40 3.88
N ASN A 234 6.11 11.52 4.60
CA ASN A 234 7.30 12.37 4.57
C ASN A 234 7.92 12.42 5.98
N PRO A 235 9.15 11.92 6.18
CA PRO A 235 9.80 11.96 7.49
C PRO A 235 10.11 13.38 7.99
N GLU A 236 10.08 14.39 7.13
CA GLU A 236 10.29 15.80 7.49
C GLU A 236 9.00 16.50 7.96
N GLU A 237 7.84 15.90 7.69
CA GLU A 237 6.54 16.44 8.07
C GLU A 237 6.22 16.14 9.54
N ARG A 238 5.51 17.07 10.19
CA ARG A 238 5.03 16.89 11.55
C ARG A 238 3.60 16.36 11.54
N TYR A 239 3.45 15.10 11.90
CA TYR A 239 2.14 14.45 12.07
C TYR A 239 1.59 14.61 13.50
N ASP A 240 0.26 14.57 13.63
CA ASP A 240 -0.44 14.58 14.93
C ASP A 240 -0.14 13.35 15.79
N ASN A 241 0.19 12.23 15.14
CA ASN A 241 0.77 11.05 15.78
C ASN A 241 2.31 11.11 15.65
N PRO A 242 3.06 11.49 16.70
CA PRO A 242 4.52 11.61 16.62
C PRO A 242 5.24 10.27 16.42
N SER A 243 4.56 9.15 16.69
CA SER A 243 5.07 7.79 16.47
C SER A 243 4.82 7.29 15.05
N TYR A 244 4.05 8.03 14.24
CA TYR A 244 3.72 7.63 12.88
C TYR A 244 4.97 7.61 11.98
N ARG A 245 5.16 6.50 11.24
CA ARG A 245 6.32 6.29 10.36
C ARG A 245 5.90 5.88 8.94
N GLY A 246 4.67 6.20 8.53
CA GLY A 246 4.18 5.81 7.21
C GLY A 246 4.00 4.31 7.02
N PHE A 247 3.80 3.58 8.12
CA PHE A 247 3.62 2.13 8.14
C PHE A 247 2.75 1.71 9.33
N MET A 248 1.85 0.77 9.09
CA MET A 248 1.11 0.04 10.12
C MET A 248 0.77 -1.36 9.63
N ARG A 249 0.36 -2.25 10.52
CA ARG A 249 -0.33 -3.49 10.14
C ARG A 249 -1.84 -3.27 10.17
N VAL A 250 -2.59 -4.05 9.40
CA VAL A 250 -4.04 -4.10 9.48
C VAL A 250 -4.49 -5.54 9.63
N GLN A 251 -5.43 -5.80 10.54
CA GLN A 251 -6.10 -7.11 10.61
C GLN A 251 -6.98 -7.28 9.37
N ILE A 252 -6.94 -8.45 8.74
CA ILE A 252 -7.62 -8.66 7.45
C ILE A 252 -9.14 -8.48 7.52
N LYS A 253 -9.76 -8.71 8.69
CA LYS A 253 -11.18 -8.41 8.94
C LYS A 253 -11.53 -6.91 8.86
N ALA A 254 -10.54 -6.04 9.02
CA ALA A 254 -10.70 -4.58 9.02
C ALA A 254 -10.35 -3.94 7.67
N LEU A 255 -10.12 -4.74 6.61
CA LEU A 255 -9.77 -4.21 5.29
C LEU A 255 -10.90 -3.37 4.69
N TRP A 256 -12.17 -3.75 4.90
CA TRP A 256 -13.29 -2.93 4.44
C TRP A 256 -13.37 -1.61 5.22
N ASP A 257 -13.27 -1.67 6.55
CA ASP A 257 -13.29 -0.49 7.41
C ASP A 257 -12.15 0.49 7.08
N LEU A 258 -10.94 -0.03 6.83
CA LEU A 258 -9.80 0.78 6.41
C LEU A 258 -10.09 1.52 5.12
N TYR A 259 -10.66 0.82 4.12
CA TYR A 259 -10.96 1.40 2.81
C TYR A 259 -11.97 2.54 2.92
N VAL A 260 -13.06 2.32 3.66
CA VAL A 260 -14.08 3.34 3.89
C VAL A 260 -13.52 4.53 4.67
N ASN A 261 -12.66 4.30 5.67
CA ASN A 261 -12.14 5.37 6.49
C ASN A 261 -11.10 6.24 5.77
N TYR A 262 -10.42 5.74 4.74
CA TYR A 262 -9.59 6.57 3.86
C TYR A 262 -10.37 7.65 3.10
N ASP A 263 -11.70 7.56 3.01
CA ASP A 263 -12.51 8.65 2.47
C ASP A 263 -12.51 9.90 3.37
N TRP A 264 -12.23 9.73 4.66
CA TRP A 264 -12.39 10.78 5.66
C TRP A 264 -11.08 11.18 6.31
N GLU A 265 -10.20 10.20 6.51
CA GLU A 265 -9.00 10.37 7.32
C GLU A 265 -7.76 9.81 6.60
N PRO A 266 -6.63 10.52 6.61
CA PRO A 266 -5.37 9.98 6.11
C PRO A 266 -4.88 8.83 7.00
N MET A 267 -3.97 8.02 6.48
CA MET A 267 -3.37 6.91 7.24
C MET A 267 -2.69 7.40 8.53
N SER A 268 -2.13 8.61 8.56
CA SER A 268 -1.53 9.21 9.76
C SER A 268 -2.51 9.39 10.92
N THR A 269 -3.80 9.65 10.64
CA THR A 269 -4.85 9.74 11.66
C THR A 269 -5.34 8.35 12.07
N LEU A 270 -5.51 7.45 11.10
CA LEU A 270 -6.02 6.09 11.33
C LEU A 270 -5.01 5.19 12.04
N CYS A 271 -3.71 5.46 11.87
CA CYS A 271 -2.65 4.69 12.48
C CYS A 271 -2.72 4.80 14.02
N PRO A 272 -2.92 3.68 14.74
CA PRO A 272 -2.95 3.69 16.19
C PRO A 272 -1.70 4.30 16.81
N LYS A 273 -1.87 4.98 17.95
CA LYS A 273 -0.73 5.47 18.74
C LYS A 273 -0.07 4.28 19.44
N HIS A 274 1.26 4.29 19.47
CA HIS A 274 2.04 3.22 20.08
C HIS A 274 3.35 3.76 20.67
N PRO A 275 3.94 3.09 21.66
CA PRO A 275 5.31 3.38 22.10
C PRO A 275 6.34 2.95 21.08
N ASP A 276 7.55 3.44 21.25
CA ASP A 276 8.69 3.06 20.44
C ASP A 276 8.97 1.55 20.52
N GLY A 277 9.32 0.97 19.37
CA GLY A 277 9.67 -0.44 19.25
C GLY A 277 8.50 -1.41 19.11
N TRP A 278 7.27 -0.89 19.03
CA TRP A 278 6.07 -1.65 18.69
C TRP A 278 5.58 -1.31 17.29
N ILE A 279 4.90 -2.26 16.64
CA ILE A 279 4.23 -2.07 15.35
C ILE A 279 2.74 -1.79 15.60
N PRO A 280 2.18 -0.66 15.13
CA PRO A 280 0.76 -0.38 15.27
C PRO A 280 -0.08 -1.31 14.40
N VAL A 281 -1.23 -1.73 14.92
CA VAL A 281 -2.17 -2.61 14.21
C VAL A 281 -3.55 -1.98 14.18
N TYR A 282 -4.01 -1.61 12.99
CA TYR A 282 -5.38 -1.19 12.76
C TYR A 282 -6.32 -2.40 12.75
N ASN A 283 -7.40 -2.34 13.53
CA ASN A 283 -8.36 -3.43 13.70
C ASN A 283 -9.82 -2.99 13.48
N GLY A 284 -10.04 -1.81 12.90
CA GLY A 284 -11.37 -1.21 12.72
C GLY A 284 -11.86 -0.35 13.90
N CYS A 285 -11.14 -0.35 15.03
CA CYS A 285 -11.50 0.36 16.26
C CYS A 285 -10.30 1.17 16.81
N TYR A 286 -10.05 1.10 18.12
CA TYR A 286 -8.95 1.80 18.81
C TYR A 286 -7.54 1.34 18.42
N GLY A 287 -7.43 0.21 17.70
CA GLY A 287 -6.15 -0.39 17.33
C GLY A 287 -5.52 -1.25 18.44
N THR A 288 -4.45 -1.96 18.08
CA THR A 288 -3.58 -2.71 19.00
C THR A 288 -2.11 -2.51 18.62
N VAL A 289 -1.21 -3.21 19.31
CA VAL A 289 0.21 -3.26 18.94
C VAL A 289 0.70 -4.70 18.83
N GLN A 290 1.70 -4.90 17.98
CA GLN A 290 2.39 -6.17 17.79
C GLN A 290 3.91 -6.01 17.86
N ASP A 291 4.58 -7.09 18.25
CA ASP A 291 6.02 -7.21 18.03
C ASP A 291 6.32 -7.55 16.55
N GLU A 292 7.62 -7.69 16.25
CA GLU A 292 8.09 -8.07 14.92
C GLU A 292 7.50 -9.41 14.46
N ASP A 293 7.31 -10.37 15.37
CA ASP A 293 6.83 -11.72 15.08
C ASP A 293 5.30 -11.79 14.90
N GLY A 294 4.58 -10.71 15.20
CA GLY A 294 3.13 -10.62 15.04
C GLY A 294 2.34 -11.07 16.26
N ASN A 295 2.96 -11.14 17.44
CA ASN A 295 2.25 -11.44 18.68
C ASN A 295 1.50 -10.19 19.16
N ASP A 296 0.21 -10.34 19.45
CA ASP A 296 -0.64 -9.25 19.95
C ASP A 296 -0.37 -8.94 21.42
N TYR A 297 -0.36 -7.65 21.75
CA TYR A 297 -0.27 -7.20 23.14
C TYR A 297 -1.44 -6.26 23.48
N PRO A 298 -2.10 -6.46 24.63
CA PRO A 298 -3.18 -5.58 25.07
C PRO A 298 -2.72 -4.13 25.22
N GLU A 299 -3.64 -3.19 25.03
CA GLU A 299 -3.42 -1.73 25.06
C GLU A 299 -2.73 -1.24 26.36
N ASN A 300 -2.98 -1.92 27.49
CA ASN A 300 -2.36 -1.67 28.79
C ASN A 300 -0.91 -2.17 28.92
N TYR A 301 -0.45 -3.11 28.09
CA TYR A 301 0.96 -3.52 27.99
C TYR A 301 1.78 -2.59 27.08
N ALA A 302 1.11 -1.84 26.21
CA ALA A 302 1.71 -0.80 25.37
C ALA A 302 2.11 0.46 26.16
N GLN A 303 2.37 0.37 27.47
CA GLN A 303 3.02 1.46 28.23
C GLN A 303 4.49 1.15 28.50
N HIS A 304 4.91 -0.12 28.51
CA HIS A 304 6.28 -0.55 28.81
C HIS A 304 6.64 -1.79 27.99
N ARG A 305 7.59 -1.68 27.04
CA ARG A 305 8.14 -2.85 26.33
C ARG A 305 8.95 -3.70 27.32
N PRO A 306 8.66 -5.01 27.49
CA PRO A 306 9.46 -5.88 28.36
C PRO A 306 10.94 -5.91 27.94
N GLU A 307 11.85 -5.78 28.91
CA GLU A 307 13.29 -5.92 28.68
C GLU A 307 13.58 -7.33 28.13
N GLY A 308 14.25 -7.42 26.97
CA GLY A 308 14.63 -8.69 26.33
C GLY A 308 14.07 -8.92 24.92
N LEU A 309 13.14 -8.09 24.44
CA LEU A 309 12.58 -8.20 23.07
C LEU A 309 13.38 -7.42 22.00
N ALA A 310 14.62 -7.00 22.29
CA ALA A 310 15.43 -6.21 21.38
C ALA A 310 15.89 -7.02 20.14
N GLY A 311 15.29 -6.70 19.00
CA GLY A 311 15.85 -6.71 17.65
C GLY A 311 16.78 -7.86 17.25
N ARG A 312 16.23 -8.87 16.58
CA ARG A 312 16.96 -9.46 15.44
C ARG A 312 16.80 -8.46 14.29
N GLY A 313 17.92 -7.82 13.95
CA GLY A 313 17.96 -6.61 13.13
C GLY A 313 17.23 -6.71 11.80
N ARG A 314 16.72 -5.56 11.35
CA ARG A 314 16.46 -5.28 9.94
C ARG A 314 17.74 -5.60 9.17
N GLY A 315 17.70 -6.64 8.36
CA GLY A 315 18.63 -6.97 7.30
C GLY A 315 17.84 -7.08 6.02
#